data_AF-A0A843H867-F1
#
_entry.id   AF-A0A843H867-F1
#
_cell.length_a   1.000
_cell.length_b   1.000
_cell.length_c   1.000
_cell.angle_alpha   90.00
_cell.angle_beta   90.00
_cell.angle_gamma   90.00
#
_symmetry.space_group_name_H-M   'P 1'
#
loop_
_entity.id
_entity.type
_entity.pdbx_description
1 polymer ?
#
loop_
_entity_poly.entity_id
_entity_poly.type
_entity_poly.pdbx_seq_one_letter_code
_entity_poly.pdbx_strand_id
1 'polypeptide(L)'
;MDPIDMMTTDYNCEYLGLSRLCLMENAGKSISDEVATLSTFKFSKPVKIIIFTGSGGNGGDGFVAARHLLNRGFEVEVYCLNALEEIKSDDA
;
A
#
# COMPACT_ATOMS: atom_id res chain seq x y z
N MET A 1 -13.65 7.62 13.01
CA MET A 1 -13.82 6.32 12.36
C MET A 1 -12.92 5.38 13.11
N ASP A 2 -13.49 4.38 13.75
CA ASP A 2 -12.74 3.31 14.41
C ASP A 2 -12.45 2.14 13.42
N PRO A 3 -11.70 1.11 13.82
CA PRO A 3 -11.42 -0.01 12.93
C PRO A 3 -12.66 -0.78 12.44
N ILE A 4 -13.75 -0.80 13.23
CA ILE A 4 -14.99 -1.48 12.88
C ILE A 4 -15.75 -0.68 11.82
N ASP A 5 -15.78 0.64 11.97
CA ASP A 5 -16.35 1.54 10.97
C ASP A 5 -15.63 1.39 9.62
N MET A 6 -14.29 1.25 9.62
CA MET A 6 -13.49 1.07 8.40
C MET A 6 -13.84 -0.24 7.71
N MET A 7 -13.81 -1.37 8.43
CA MET A 7 -14.21 -2.66 7.86
C MET A 7 -15.63 -2.63 7.31
N THR A 8 -16.56 -2.01 8.03
CA THR A 8 -17.95 -1.87 7.58
C THR A 8 -18.04 -1.07 6.29
N THR A 9 -17.22 -0.02 6.17
CA THR A 9 -17.14 0.79 4.94
C THR A 9 -16.61 -0.03 3.77
N ASP A 10 -15.54 -0.80 3.96
CA ASP A 10 -14.97 -1.66 2.92
C ASP A 10 -15.97 -2.73 2.44
N TYR A 11 -16.69 -3.37 3.36
CA TYR A 11 -17.74 -4.33 3.00
C TYR A 11 -18.90 -3.68 2.23
N ASN A 12 -19.29 -2.45 2.60
CA ASN A 12 -20.32 -1.71 1.88
C ASN A 12 -19.86 -1.33 0.47
N CYS A 13 -18.58 -0.93 0.30
CA CYS A 13 -18.01 -0.67 -1.01
C CYS A 13 -18.05 -1.93 -1.89
N GLU A 14 -17.65 -3.07 -1.35
CA GLU A 14 -17.72 -4.35 -2.06
C GLU A 14 -19.15 -4.73 -2.45
N TYR A 15 -20.10 -4.59 -1.53
CA TYR A 15 -21.51 -4.81 -1.79
C TYR A 15 -22.05 -3.91 -2.92
N LEU A 16 -21.55 -2.68 -3.02
CA LEU A 16 -21.91 -1.72 -4.08
C LEU A 16 -21.14 -1.93 -5.39
N GLY A 17 -20.31 -2.98 -5.49
CA GLY A 17 -19.60 -3.38 -6.71
C GLY A 17 -18.16 -2.84 -6.83
N LEU A 18 -17.61 -2.23 -5.78
CA LEU A 18 -16.20 -1.82 -5.72
C LEU A 18 -15.40 -2.86 -4.95
N SER A 19 -14.64 -3.72 -5.66
CA SER A 19 -13.86 -4.77 -5.01
C SER A 19 -12.83 -4.20 -4.02
N ARG A 20 -12.58 -4.93 -2.93
CA ARG A 20 -11.58 -4.57 -1.92
C ARG A 20 -10.17 -4.47 -2.50
N LEU A 21 -9.84 -5.31 -3.48
CA LEU A 21 -8.60 -5.18 -4.26
C LEU A 21 -8.48 -3.81 -4.96
N CYS A 22 -9.57 -3.25 -5.50
CA CYS A 22 -9.56 -1.91 -6.09
C CYS A 22 -9.38 -0.81 -5.03
N LEU A 23 -9.93 -1.00 -3.84
CA LEU A 23 -9.71 -0.10 -2.71
C LEU A 23 -8.22 -0.10 -2.31
N MET A 24 -7.62 -1.28 -2.17
CA MET A 24 -6.20 -1.45 -1.87
C MET A 24 -5.30 -0.86 -2.97
N GLU A 25 -5.63 -1.11 -4.24
CA GLU A 25 -4.91 -0.54 -5.38
C GLU A 25 -4.88 1.00 -5.31
N ASN A 26 -6.03 1.62 -4.98
CA ASN A 26 -6.14 3.06 -4.84
C ASN A 26 -5.42 3.59 -3.59
N ALA A 27 -5.49 2.89 -2.47
CA ALA A 27 -4.80 3.27 -1.25
C ALA A 27 -3.28 3.24 -1.44
N GLY A 28 -2.73 2.12 -1.93
CA GLY A 28 -1.29 2.00 -2.22
C GLY A 28 -0.81 2.97 -3.30
N LYS A 29 -1.61 3.22 -4.36
CA LYS A 29 -1.29 4.28 -5.34
C LYS A 29 -1.18 5.65 -4.69
N SER A 30 -2.12 5.99 -3.80
CA SER A 30 -2.13 7.28 -3.10
C SER A 30 -0.90 7.45 -2.21
N ILE A 31 -0.48 6.40 -1.51
CA ILE A 31 0.78 6.37 -0.76
C ILE A 31 1.97 6.63 -1.69
N SER A 32 2.03 5.93 -2.83
CA SER A 32 3.09 6.09 -3.81
C SER A 32 3.15 7.52 -4.39
N ASP A 33 1.99 8.14 -4.66
CA ASP A 33 1.89 9.50 -5.20
C ASP A 33 2.47 10.53 -4.21
N GLU A 34 2.12 10.42 -2.93
CA GLU A 34 2.63 11.30 -1.89
C GLU A 34 4.13 11.08 -1.65
N VAL A 35 4.58 9.82 -1.56
CA VAL A 35 6.00 9.50 -1.36
C VAL A 35 6.84 9.99 -2.54
N ALA A 36 6.37 9.84 -3.79
CA ALA A 36 7.06 10.34 -4.97
C ALA A 36 7.15 11.87 -4.97
N THR A 37 6.08 12.56 -4.55
CA THR A 37 6.04 14.01 -4.39
C THR A 37 7.08 14.47 -3.36
N LEU A 38 7.06 13.88 -2.16
CA LEU A 38 8.01 14.19 -1.10
C LEU A 38 9.45 13.91 -1.54
N SER A 39 9.69 12.77 -2.20
CA SER A 39 11.01 12.38 -2.68
C SER A 39 11.57 13.36 -3.72
N THR A 40 10.73 13.86 -4.61
CA THR A 40 11.13 14.76 -5.71
C THR A 40 11.34 16.20 -5.22
N PHE A 41 10.47 16.69 -4.34
CA PHE A 41 10.45 18.12 -3.98
C PHE A 41 11.18 18.45 -2.68
N LYS A 42 11.40 17.47 -1.78
CA LYS A 42 12.13 17.72 -0.51
C LYS A 42 13.61 17.35 -0.56
N PHE A 43 14.02 16.49 -1.49
CA PHE A 43 15.40 16.01 -1.56
C PHE A 43 16.06 16.42 -2.88
N SER A 44 17.31 16.85 -2.82
CA SER A 44 18.09 17.30 -3.98
C SER A 44 18.83 16.18 -4.71
N LYS A 45 18.78 14.96 -4.17
CA LYS A 45 19.43 13.76 -4.70
C LYS A 45 18.43 12.61 -4.71
N PRO A 46 18.62 11.59 -5.58
CA PRO A 46 17.83 10.37 -5.53
C PRO A 46 17.84 9.76 -4.12
N VAL A 47 16.68 9.31 -3.66
CA VAL A 47 16.50 8.64 -2.37
C VAL A 47 16.09 7.20 -2.59
N LYS A 48 16.56 6.33 -1.69
CA LYS A 48 16.10 4.96 -1.58
C LYS A 48 14.89 4.92 -0.65
N ILE A 49 13.85 4.21 -1.05
CA ILE A 49 12.62 4.06 -0.29
C ILE A 49 12.59 2.68 0.35
N ILE A 50 12.35 2.64 1.66
CA ILE A 50 12.23 1.39 2.42
C ILE A 50 10.81 1.30 2.94
N ILE A 51 10.13 0.18 2.66
CA ILE A 51 8.76 -0.09 3.07
C ILE A 51 8.77 -1.30 4.00
N PHE A 52 8.14 -1.16 5.16
CA PHE A 52 7.94 -2.26 6.10
C PHE A 52 6.47 -2.70 6.03
N THR A 53 6.23 -3.95 5.68
CA THR A 53 4.88 -4.51 5.53
C THR A 53 4.61 -5.57 6.60
N GLY A 54 3.41 -5.53 7.17
CA GLY A 54 2.86 -6.65 7.95
C GLY A 54 2.05 -7.59 7.06
N SER A 55 1.40 -8.60 7.65
CA SER A 55 0.61 -9.59 6.92
C SER A 55 -0.86 -9.22 6.65
N GLY A 56 -1.34 -8.06 7.13
CA GLY A 56 -2.73 -7.60 6.96
C GLY A 56 -2.94 -6.71 5.73
N GLY A 57 -4.14 -6.11 5.61
CA GLY A 57 -4.52 -5.25 4.47
C GLY A 57 -3.55 -4.10 4.20
N ASN A 58 -3.05 -3.42 5.26
CA ASN A 58 -2.04 -2.37 5.12
C ASN A 58 -0.71 -2.89 4.52
N GLY A 59 -0.41 -4.18 4.70
CA GLY A 59 0.73 -4.81 4.04
C GLY A 59 0.56 -4.85 2.52
N GLY A 60 -0.64 -5.23 2.08
CA GLY A 60 -1.08 -5.17 0.68
C GLY A 60 -0.96 -3.76 0.09
N ASP A 61 -1.45 -2.74 0.79
CA ASP A 61 -1.28 -1.33 0.39
C ASP A 61 0.20 -0.98 0.19
N GLY A 62 1.07 -1.47 1.08
CA GLY A 62 2.52 -1.31 1.01
C GLY A 62 3.14 -1.97 -0.23
N PHE A 63 2.69 -3.17 -0.60
CA PHE A 63 3.13 -3.84 -1.83
C PHE A 63 2.66 -3.11 -3.09
N VAL A 64 1.41 -2.64 -3.12
CA VAL A 64 0.89 -1.79 -4.19
C VAL A 64 1.72 -0.50 -4.31
N ALA A 65 1.99 0.18 -3.19
CA ALA A 65 2.79 1.39 -3.17
C ALA A 65 4.22 1.14 -3.69
N ALA A 66 4.83 0.03 -3.26
CA ALA A 66 6.15 -0.40 -3.72
C ALA A 66 6.17 -0.59 -5.25
N ARG A 67 5.18 -1.30 -5.80
CA ARG A 67 5.05 -1.53 -7.25
C ARG A 67 4.92 -0.22 -8.02
N HIS A 68 4.10 0.72 -7.56
CA HIS A 68 3.95 2.03 -8.21
C HIS A 68 5.24 2.86 -8.14
N LEU A 69 5.96 2.84 -7.00
CA LEU A 69 7.23 3.54 -6.84
C LEU A 69 8.33 2.95 -7.73
N LEU A 70 8.42 1.62 -7.82
CA LEU A 70 9.34 0.92 -8.73
C LEU A 70 9.07 1.30 -10.20
N ASN A 71 7.78 1.32 -10.60
CA ASN A 71 7.39 1.73 -11.95
C ASN A 71 7.71 3.21 -12.27
N ARG A 72 7.94 4.04 -11.25
CA ARG A 72 8.36 5.44 -11.37
C ARG A 72 9.89 5.61 -11.39
N GLY A 73 10.64 4.52 -11.25
CA GLY A 73 12.10 4.52 -11.28
C GLY A 73 12.76 4.78 -9.93
N PHE A 74 12.03 4.70 -8.81
CA PHE A 74 12.64 4.75 -7.49
C PHE A 74 13.33 3.42 -7.15
N GLU A 75 14.41 3.48 -6.37
CA GLU A 75 14.97 2.30 -5.71
C GLU A 75 14.12 2.00 -4.47
N VAL A 76 13.51 0.82 -4.43
CA VAL A 76 12.60 0.41 -3.36
C VAL A 76 13.03 -0.93 -2.77
N GLU A 77 13.10 -1.01 -1.45
CA GLU A 77 13.23 -2.26 -0.70
C GLU A 77 12.00 -2.48 0.18
N VAL A 78 11.50 -3.71 0.19
CA VAL A 78 10.36 -4.11 1.01
C VAL A 78 10.81 -5.14 2.03
N TYR A 79 10.53 -4.87 3.29
CA TYR A 79 10.79 -5.77 4.42
C TYR A 79 9.47 -6.29 4.97
N CYS A 80 9.21 -7.57 4.77
CA CYS A 80 8.08 -8.27 5.38
C CYS A 80 8.43 -8.55 6.85
N LEU A 81 7.64 -8.02 7.78
CA LEU A 81 7.83 -8.22 9.22
C LEU A 81 7.28 -9.56 9.71
N ASN A 82 6.48 -10.22 8.89
CA ASN A 82 5.91 -11.54 9.11
C ASN A 82 6.54 -12.56 8.15
N ALA A 83 6.42 -13.85 8.48
CA ALA A 83 6.77 -14.91 7.54
C ALA A 83 5.88 -14.80 6.30
N LEU A 84 6.42 -15.11 5.11
CA LEU A 84 5.68 -14.96 3.85
C LEU A 84 4.42 -15.83 3.82
N GLU A 85 4.47 -16.98 4.50
CA GLU A 85 3.37 -17.92 4.65
C GLU A 85 2.22 -17.38 5.52
N GLU A 86 2.46 -16.29 6.26
CA GLU A 86 1.46 -15.63 7.10
C GLU A 86 0.73 -14.49 6.39
N ILE A 87 1.09 -14.17 5.14
CA ILE A 87 0.33 -13.23 4.30
C ILE A 87 -0.99 -13.92 3.94
N LYS A 88 -2.02 -13.65 4.74
CA LYS A 88 -3.32 -14.35 4.72
C LYS A 88 -4.44 -13.56 4.09
N SER A 89 -4.17 -12.34 3.65
CA SER A 89 -5.20 -11.51 3.05
C SER A 89 -5.41 -11.97 1.62
N ASP A 90 -6.62 -12.45 1.30
CA ASP A 90 -7.03 -12.75 -0.09
C ASP A 90 -6.94 -11.51 -1.00
N ASP A 91 -6.97 -10.32 -0.39
CA ASP A 91 -6.81 -9.04 -1.08
C ASP A 91 -5.33 -8.60 -1.23
N ALA A 92 -4.37 -9.23 -0.52
CA ALA A 92 -2.96 -8.78 -0.49
C ALA A 92 -2.08 -9.48 -1.54
#